data_AF-K2ADE9-F1
#
_entry.id   AF-K2ADE9-F1
#
_cell.length_a   1.000
_cell.length_b   1.000
_cell.length_c   1.000
_cell.angle_alpha   90.00
_cell.angle_beta   90.00
_cell.angle_gamma   90.00
#
_symmetry.space_group_name_H-M   'P 1'
#
loop_
_entity.id
_entity.type
_entity.pdbx_description
1 polymer ?
#
loop_
_entity_poly.entity_id
_entity_poly.type
_entity_poly.pdbx_seq_one_letter_code
_entity_poly.pdbx_strand_id
1 'polypeptide(L)' 'MAEQLSGWTLDSSTGVITFTTAPAGSVIVRAGFEFDVPVRFDGDTLDVTIDFERLGSTTSIAPLEIRK' A
#
# COMPACT_ATOMS: atom_id res chain seq x y z
N MET A 1 -5.66 15.29 8.76
CA MET A 1 -6.81 14.41 8.49
C MET A 1 -6.63 13.18 9.36
N ALA A 2 -7.59 12.89 10.24
CA ALA A 2 -7.50 11.73 11.12
C ALA A 2 -8.30 10.59 10.50
N GLU A 3 -7.77 9.37 10.54
CA GLU A 3 -8.47 8.17 10.08
C GLU A 3 -9.54 7.76 11.10
N GLN A 4 -10.70 7.37 10.61
CA GLN A 4 -11.78 6.84 11.43
C GLN A 4 -11.64 5.32 11.54
N LEU A 5 -11.19 4.82 12.69
CA LEU A 5 -10.91 3.39 12.90
C LEU A 5 -12.12 2.56 13.37
N SER A 6 -13.26 3.21 13.65
CA SER A 6 -14.48 2.55 14.15
C SER A 6 -15.76 3.28 13.74
N GLY A 7 -16.93 2.68 13.99
CA GLY A 7 -18.23 3.25 13.59
C GLY A 7 -18.60 2.98 12.13
N TRP A 8 -17.96 2.00 11.51
CA TRP A 8 -18.29 1.46 10.21
C TRP A 8 -17.96 -0.04 10.16
N THR A 9 -18.53 -0.75 9.21
CA THR A 9 -18.21 -2.16 8.90
C THR A 9 -17.92 -2.31 7.41
N LEU A 10 -17.10 -3.30 7.06
CA LEU A 10 -16.78 -3.68 5.68
C LEU A 10 -17.20 -5.12 5.47
N ASP A 11 -18.03 -5.36 4.46
CA ASP A 11 -18.19 -6.70 3.89
C ASP A 11 -17.04 -6.93 2.89
N SER A 12 -16.07 -7.78 3.27
CA SER A 12 -14.89 -8.06 2.44
C SER A 12 -15.21 -8.88 1.19
N SER A 13 -16.39 -9.50 1.10
CA SER A 13 -16.81 -10.25 -0.07
C SER A 13 -17.43 -9.37 -1.16
N THR A 14 -18.11 -8.28 -0.76
CA THR A 14 -18.80 -7.36 -1.67
C THR A 14 -18.12 -6.00 -1.81
N GLY A 15 -17.24 -5.64 -0.87
CA GLY A 15 -16.60 -4.33 -0.79
C GLY A 15 -17.51 -3.23 -0.24
N VAL A 16 -18.69 -3.56 0.29
CA VAL A 16 -19.65 -2.58 0.81
C VAL A 16 -19.22 -2.09 2.19
N ILE A 17 -19.07 -0.76 2.33
CA ILE A 17 -18.81 -0.09 3.60
C ILE A 17 -20.10 0.50 4.15
N THR A 18 -20.45 0.14 5.39
CA THR A 18 -21.64 0.66 6.09
C THR A 18 -21.22 1.48 7.30
N PHE A 19 -21.69 2.73 7.39
CA PHE A 19 -21.49 3.56 8.58
C PHE A 19 -22.62 3.38 9.58
N THR A 20 -22.31 3.34 10.88
CA THR A 20 -23.33 3.26 11.93
C THR A 20 -24.09 4.58 12.10
N THR A 21 -23.45 5.70 11.78
CA THR A 21 -24.06 7.04 11.73
C THR A 21 -23.73 7.66 10.38
N ALA A 22 -24.73 8.24 9.72
CA ALA A 22 -24.53 8.89 8.43
C ALA A 22 -23.48 10.02 8.54
N PRO A 23 -22.49 10.09 7.63
CA PRO A 23 -21.58 11.23 7.55
C PRO A 23 -22.35 12.54 7.41
N ALA A 24 -21.82 13.61 8.00
CA ALA A 24 -22.44 14.93 7.86
C ALA A 24 -22.48 15.38 6.39
N GLY A 25 -23.49 16.18 6.04
CA GLY A 25 -23.64 16.71 4.68
C GLY A 25 -22.37 17.42 4.22
N SER A 26 -21.99 17.18 2.97
CA SER A 26 -20.79 17.75 2.32
C SER A 26 -19.43 17.29 2.89
N VAL A 27 -19.40 16.27 3.77
CA VAL A 27 -18.14 15.65 4.17
C VAL A 27 -17.59 14.77 3.06
N ILE A 28 -16.33 14.96 2.70
CA ILE A 28 -15.61 14.11 1.75
C ILE A 28 -15.16 12.85 2.48
N VAL A 29 -15.67 11.70 2.05
CA VAL A 29 -15.21 10.39 2.52
C VAL A 29 -14.06 9.91 1.65
N ARG A 30 -12.98 9.45 2.28
CA ARG A 30 -11.82 8.86 1.63
C ARG A 30 -11.53 7.51 2.28
N ALA A 31 -11.21 6.51 1.45
CA ALA A 31 -10.76 5.20 1.91
C ALA A 31 -9.36 4.92 1.34
N GLY A 32 -8.49 4.38 2.18
CA GLY A 32 -7.25 3.76 1.73
C GLY A 32 -7.49 2.30 1.38
N PHE A 33 -6.78 1.79 0.38
CA PHE A 33 -6.78 0.38 0.03
C PHE A 33 -5.34 -0.11 -0.02
N GLU A 34 -5.10 -1.30 0.50
CA GLU A 34 -3.87 -2.02 0.26
C GLU A 34 -3.99 -2.72 -1.10
N PHE A 35 -2.98 -2.54 -1.94
CA PHE A 35 -2.89 -3.24 -3.20
C PHE A 35 -1.43 -3.63 -3.44
N ASP A 36 -1.25 -4.87 -3.87
CA ASP A 36 0.05 -5.36 -4.32
C ASP A 36 0.18 -5.10 -5.82
N VAL A 37 1.27 -4.43 -6.19
CA VAL A 37 1.65 -4.26 -7.60
C VAL A 37 2.77 -5.24 -7.91
N PRO A 38 2.56 -6.22 -8.81
CA PRO A 38 3.65 -7.09 -9.23
C PRO A 38 4.72 -6.26 -9.94
N VAL A 39 5.96 -6.36 -9.47
CA VAL A 39 7.11 -5.66 -10.03
C VAL A 39 8.23 -6.64 -10.40
N ARG A 40 9.10 -6.23 -11.33
CA ARG A 40 10.41 -6.85 -11.56
C ARG A 40 11.53 -5.82 -11.37
N PHE A 41 12.77 -6.27 -11.28
CA PHE A 41 13.91 -5.36 -11.43
C PHE A 41 13.94 -4.79 -12.84
N ASP A 42 14.23 -3.50 -12.95
CA ASP A 42 14.40 -2.81 -14.23
C ASP A 42 15.65 -3.31 -14.97
N GLY A 43 16.70 -3.70 -14.23
CA GLY A 43 17.96 -4.22 -14.77
C GLY A 43 18.30 -5.64 -14.35
N ASP A 44 19.33 -6.18 -15.01
CA ASP A 44 19.84 -7.54 -14.78
C ASP A 44 20.89 -7.62 -13.66
N THR A 45 21.34 -6.46 -13.16
CA THR A 45 22.36 -6.34 -12.10
C THR A 45 21.82 -5.54 -10.92
N LEU A 46 22.20 -5.96 -9.71
CA LEU A 46 21.91 -5.23 -8.47
C LEU A 46 23.23 -4.99 -7.74
N ASP A 47 23.62 -3.71 -7.62
CA ASP A 47 24.79 -3.33 -6.85
C ASP A 47 24.51 -3.46 -5.35
N VAL A 48 25.33 -4.26 -4.68
CA VAL A 48 25.26 -4.50 -3.24
C VAL A 48 26.62 -4.26 -2.60
N THR A 49 26.63 -3.61 -1.45
CA THR A 49 27.82 -3.40 -0.62
C THR A 49 27.73 -4.30 0.61
N ILE A 50 28.83 -4.94 0.99
CA ILE A 50 28.92 -5.69 2.26
C ILE A 50 29.46 -4.74 3.32
N ASP A 51 28.59 -4.35 4.25
CA ASP A 51 28.94 -3.42 5.32
C ASP A 51 29.60 -4.14 6.49
N PHE A 52 29.15 -5.36 6.82
CA PHE A 52 29.70 -6.22 7.88
C PHE A 52 29.37 -7.69 7.63
N GLU A 53 29.88 -8.61 8.45
CA GLU A 53 29.51 -10.02 8.38
C GLU A 53 27.97 -10.17 8.44
N ARG A 54 27.38 -10.68 7.35
CA ARG A 54 25.94 -10.86 7.14
C ARG A 54 25.10 -9.59 7.11
N LEU A 55 25.71 -8.42 6.93
CA LEU A 55 25.01 -7.15 6.69
C LEU A 55 25.47 -6.57 5.35
N GLY A 56 24.52 -6.35 4.43
CA GLY A 56 24.78 -5.65 3.19
C GLY A 56 23.71 -4.60 2.91
N SER A 57 24.08 -3.60 2.13
CA SER A 57 23.22 -2.48 1.75
C SER A 57 23.21 -2.30 0.24
N THR A 58 22.16 -1.64 -0.24
CA THR A 58 22.06 -1.18 -1.62
C THR A 58 21.59 0.26 -1.60
N THR A 59 22.17 1.09 -2.47
CA THR A 59 21.86 2.53 -2.50
C THR A 59 20.51 2.79 -3.17
N SER A 60 20.09 1.94 -4.11
CA SER A 60 18.84 2.11 -4.82
C SER A 60 18.32 0.79 -5.37
N ILE A 61 17.00 0.63 -5.31
CA ILE A 61 16.27 -0.45 -5.97
C ILE A 61 15.36 0.21 -6.98
N ALA A 62 15.49 -0.17 -8.26
CA ALA A 62 14.66 0.31 -9.35
C ALA A 62 13.63 -0.76 -9.76
N PRO A 63 12.43 -0.77 -9.13
CA PRO A 63 11.36 -1.67 -9.54
C PRO A 63 10.63 -1.13 -10.78
N LEU A 64 10.19 -2.04 -11.64
CA LEU A 64 9.31 -1.78 -12.77
C LEU A 64 7.99 -2.55 -12.58
N GLU A 65 6.86 -1.83 -12.63
CA GLU A 65 5.52 -2.41 -12.61
C GLU A 65 5.28 -3.31 -13.84
N ILE A 66 4.73 -4.50 -13.60
CA ILE A 66 4.29 -5.40 -14.67
C ILE A 66 2.77 -5.28 -14.81
N ARG A 67 2.32 -4.80 -15.97
CA ARG A 67 0.89 -4.75 -16.34
C ARG A 67 0.54 -5.93 -17.25
N LYS A 68 -0.62 -6.54 -17.03
CA LYS A 68 -1.18 -7.58 -17.90
C LYS A 68 -2.31 -7.02 -18.76
#